data_AF-A0A0D0AUW7-F1
#
_entry.id   AF-A0A0D0AUW7-F1
#
_cell.length_a   1.000
_cell.length_b   1.000
_cell.length_c   1.000
_cell.angle_alpha   90.00
_cell.angle_beta   90.00
_cell.angle_gamma   90.00
#
_symmetry.space_group_name_H-M   'P 1'
#
loop_
_entity.id
_entity.type
_entity.pdbx_description
1 polymer ?
#
loop_
_entity_poly.entity_id
_entity_poly.type
_entity_poly.pdbx_seq_one_letter_code
_entity_poly.pdbx_strand_id
1 'polypeptide(L)'
;MLGGWQLLFALNQKLSLPSLRTLRTRASFTTITPTIGPIHDEHIHANIHTIVLATHSHTSPKCGVSLMIDEIALEEMAVHFSKYNQVGGLCWKHSHLVNPILRTYKSTVSIAQKIHSGDIHLGKELTVIGASFFGEDDIYLLLAAPTCKAEDAHDMEQLLARAINCWSAVGASASVGPIWSFATDGDATRHAAGHKLLLKNMLVLESPLYGTLIDMPGLNLFTGDGEVTLDFDYKHILKCILFF
;
A
#
# COMPACT_ATOMS: atom_id res chain seq x y z
N MET A 1 2.97 -10.25 30.74
CA MET A 1 3.79 -11.03 29.79
C MET A 1 5.03 -10.21 29.47
N LEU A 2 6.24 -10.73 29.71
CA LEU A 2 7.50 -10.08 29.32
C LEU A 2 7.78 -10.40 27.85
N GLY A 3 7.42 -9.48 26.95
CA GLY A 3 7.68 -9.57 25.52
C GLY A 3 8.23 -8.26 24.96
N GLY A 4 8.65 -8.25 23.69
CA GLY A 4 9.08 -7.04 23.00
C GLY A 4 10.29 -6.35 23.64
N TRP A 5 10.25 -5.01 23.74
CA TRP A 5 11.39 -4.20 24.17
C TRP A 5 11.89 -4.51 25.57
N GLN A 6 10.97 -4.80 26.51
CA GLN A 6 11.33 -5.11 27.90
C GLN A 6 12.08 -6.45 27.99
N LEU A 7 11.68 -7.45 27.20
CA LEU A 7 12.39 -8.72 27.11
C LEU A 7 13.75 -8.54 26.43
N LEU A 8 13.82 -7.84 25.31
CA LEU A 8 15.09 -7.57 24.62
C LEU A 8 16.08 -6.84 25.53
N PHE A 9 15.60 -5.87 26.33
CA PHE A 9 16.41 -5.17 27.33
C PHE A 9 16.93 -6.13 28.41
N ALA A 10 16.06 -6.98 28.98
CA ALA A 10 16.46 -7.96 29.97
C ALA A 10 17.49 -8.98 29.43
N LEU A 11 17.30 -9.47 28.20
CA LEU A 11 18.21 -10.41 27.55
C LEU A 11 19.53 -9.75 27.11
N ASN A 12 19.51 -8.48 26.68
CA ASN A 12 20.72 -7.71 26.44
C ASN A 12 21.57 -7.64 27.72
N GLN A 13 20.94 -7.41 28.88
CA GLN A 13 21.63 -7.33 30.18
C GLN A 13 22.11 -8.69 30.70
N LYS A 14 21.36 -9.78 30.48
CA LYS A 14 21.68 -11.10 31.05
C LYS A 14 22.44 -12.04 30.12
N LEU A 15 22.20 -11.96 28.82
CA LEU A 15 22.76 -12.85 27.80
C LEU A 15 23.70 -12.14 26.82
N SER A 16 24.02 -10.86 27.05
CA SER A 16 24.85 -10.04 26.17
C SER A 16 24.34 -9.95 24.72
N LEU A 17 23.03 -10.13 24.50
CA LEU A 17 22.43 -9.94 23.18
C LEU A 17 22.60 -8.48 22.72
N PRO A 18 22.67 -8.19 21.40
CA PRO A 18 22.79 -6.82 20.92
C PRO A 18 21.62 -5.94 21.39
N SER A 19 21.94 -4.71 21.79
CA SER A 19 20.90 -3.73 22.15
C SER A 19 20.07 -3.35 20.91
N LEU A 20 18.86 -2.84 21.11
CA LEU A 20 18.03 -2.33 20.00
C LEU A 20 18.76 -1.25 19.19
N ARG A 21 19.58 -0.41 19.86
CA ARG A 21 20.42 0.58 19.17
C ARG A 21 21.46 -0.10 18.30
N THR A 22 22.15 -1.11 18.82
CA THR A 22 23.14 -1.90 18.07
C THR A 22 22.49 -2.56 16.86
N LEU A 23 21.32 -3.17 17.03
CA LEU A 23 20.55 -3.73 15.93
C LEU A 23 20.20 -2.66 14.90
N ARG A 24 19.57 -1.54 15.30
CA ARG A 24 19.21 -0.46 14.37
C ARG A 24 20.40 0.12 13.59
N THR A 25 21.61 0.06 14.15
CA THR A 25 22.83 0.54 13.49
C THR A 25 23.52 -0.53 12.64
N ARG A 26 23.42 -1.81 13.00
CA ARG A 26 24.21 -2.90 12.38
C ARG A 26 23.40 -3.96 11.65
N ALA A 27 22.09 -3.99 11.81
CA ALA A 27 21.19 -4.88 11.11
C ALA A 27 20.37 -4.11 10.06
N SER A 28 20.09 -4.76 8.93
CA SER A 28 19.21 -4.25 7.90
C SER A 28 17.76 -4.42 8.34
N PHE A 29 17.05 -3.31 8.53
CA PHE A 29 15.61 -3.30 8.72
C PHE A 29 14.94 -2.82 7.45
N THR A 30 13.98 -3.60 6.95
CA THR A 30 13.05 -3.16 5.92
C THR A 30 12.30 -1.95 6.46
N THR A 31 12.54 -0.78 5.86
CA THR A 31 11.96 0.48 6.31
C THR A 31 11.03 1.01 5.23
N ILE A 32 9.74 1.07 5.54
CA ILE A 32 8.77 1.75 4.68
C ILE A 32 8.80 3.23 5.01
N THR A 33 8.85 4.06 3.98
CA THR A 33 8.66 5.49 4.15
C THR A 33 7.19 5.81 3.90
N PRO A 34 6.44 6.29 4.90
CA PRO A 34 5.08 6.80 4.68
C PRO A 34 5.13 7.95 3.68
N THR A 35 4.13 8.03 2.82
CA THR A 35 4.01 9.11 1.84
C THR A 35 3.78 10.43 2.57
N ILE A 36 4.63 11.41 2.25
CA ILE A 36 4.50 12.78 2.71
C ILE A 36 4.11 13.62 1.51
N GLY A 37 2.92 14.21 1.53
CA GLY A 37 2.43 14.95 0.38
C GLY A 37 1.63 14.07 -0.60
N PRO A 38 1.51 14.51 -1.87
CA PRO A 38 0.85 13.75 -2.91
C PRO A 38 1.60 12.46 -3.26
N ILE A 39 0.86 11.46 -3.73
CA ILE A 39 1.42 10.18 -4.16
C ILE A 39 2.09 10.36 -5.53
N HIS A 40 3.39 10.12 -5.59
CA HIS A 40 4.19 10.12 -6.80
C HIS A 40 4.76 8.72 -7.05
N ASP A 41 5.04 8.38 -8.32
CA ASP A 41 5.56 7.07 -8.72
C ASP A 41 6.86 6.73 -8.00
N GLU A 42 7.73 7.73 -7.80
CA GLU A 42 9.01 7.59 -7.10
C GLU A 42 8.87 6.97 -5.70
N HIS A 43 7.78 7.26 -4.98
CA HIS A 43 7.53 6.68 -3.66
C HIS A 43 7.24 5.17 -3.75
N ILE A 44 6.40 4.76 -4.70
CA ILE A 44 6.05 3.35 -4.91
C ILE A 44 7.25 2.60 -5.48
N HIS A 45 7.97 3.19 -6.43
CA HIS A 45 9.20 2.62 -6.99
C HIS A 45 10.25 2.34 -5.91
N ALA A 46 10.51 3.31 -5.04
CA ALA A 46 11.48 3.16 -3.96
C ALA A 46 11.09 2.01 -3.01
N ASN A 47 9.81 1.89 -2.66
CA ASN A 47 9.31 0.80 -1.82
C ASN A 47 9.41 -0.55 -2.54
N ILE A 48 9.01 -0.67 -3.81
CA ILE A 48 9.16 -1.93 -4.57
C ILE A 48 10.63 -2.35 -4.63
N HIS A 49 11.56 -1.44 -4.92
CA HIS A 49 12.99 -1.76 -4.95
C HIS A 49 13.51 -2.24 -3.60
N THR A 50 13.20 -1.51 -2.53
CA THR A 50 13.79 -1.74 -1.21
C THR A 50 13.14 -2.90 -0.45
N ILE A 51 11.88 -3.22 -0.75
CA ILE A 51 11.08 -4.18 0.01
C ILE A 51 10.86 -5.45 -0.80
N VAL A 52 10.49 -5.34 -2.07
CA VAL A 52 10.20 -6.50 -2.92
C VAL A 52 11.48 -7.02 -3.56
N LEU A 53 12.12 -6.20 -4.39
CA LEU A 53 13.26 -6.64 -5.21
C LEU A 53 14.52 -6.91 -4.38
N ALA A 54 14.73 -6.19 -3.28
CA ALA A 54 15.86 -6.46 -2.38
C ALA A 54 15.69 -7.76 -1.57
N THR A 55 14.44 -8.17 -1.32
CA THR A 55 14.14 -9.40 -0.55
C THR A 55 14.17 -10.64 -1.43
N HIS A 56 13.74 -10.50 -2.70
CA HIS A 56 13.71 -11.60 -3.64
C HIS A 56 15.01 -11.69 -4.43
N SER A 57 15.71 -12.81 -4.27
CA SER A 57 16.89 -13.11 -5.09
C SER A 57 16.49 -13.30 -6.56
N HIS A 58 17.37 -13.00 -7.50
CA HIS A 58 17.15 -13.33 -8.93
C HIS A 58 16.99 -14.84 -9.20
N THR A 59 17.27 -15.68 -8.21
CA THR A 59 17.12 -17.14 -8.28
C THR A 59 15.81 -17.65 -7.71
N SER A 60 15.01 -16.79 -7.09
CA SER A 60 13.69 -17.17 -6.58
C SER A 60 12.77 -17.52 -7.77
N PRO A 61 11.99 -18.61 -7.69
CA PRO A 61 11.04 -18.94 -8.74
C PRO A 61 10.03 -17.80 -8.84
N LYS A 62 9.72 -17.39 -10.08
CA LYS A 62 8.69 -16.37 -10.32
C LYS A 62 7.33 -16.97 -10.03
N CYS A 63 6.50 -16.24 -9.30
CA CYS A 63 5.12 -16.63 -9.03
C CYS A 63 4.18 -15.47 -9.33
N GLY A 64 2.88 -15.78 -9.37
CA GLY A 64 1.88 -14.72 -9.43
C GLY A 64 1.94 -13.81 -8.23
N VAL A 65 1.49 -12.58 -8.40
CA VAL A 65 1.38 -11.60 -7.32
C VAL A 65 -0.06 -11.11 -7.21
N SER A 66 -0.56 -11.05 -5.98
CA SER A 66 -1.78 -10.32 -5.65
C SER A 66 -1.40 -8.99 -5.01
N LEU A 67 -1.82 -7.88 -5.63
CA LEU A 67 -1.79 -6.59 -4.97
C LEU A 67 -3.02 -6.47 -4.07
N MET A 68 -2.87 -5.86 -2.90
CA MET A 68 -3.97 -5.68 -1.97
C MET A 68 -3.98 -4.26 -1.43
N ILE A 69 -5.17 -3.68 -1.29
CA ILE A 69 -5.35 -2.36 -0.69
C ILE A 69 -6.27 -2.45 0.52
N ASP A 70 -5.90 -1.76 1.59
CA ASP A 70 -6.72 -1.63 2.80
C ASP A 70 -6.44 -0.30 3.51
N GLU A 71 -7.24 0.03 4.53
CA GLU A 71 -7.11 1.20 5.38
C GLU A 71 -6.84 0.81 6.84
N ILE A 72 -5.92 1.54 7.49
CA ILE A 72 -5.67 1.41 8.93
C ILE A 72 -6.04 2.72 9.62
N ALA A 73 -6.88 2.67 10.64
CA ALA A 73 -7.22 3.85 11.43
C ALA A 73 -5.98 4.52 12.04
N LEU A 74 -5.91 5.85 11.92
CA LEU A 74 -4.84 6.67 12.48
C LEU A 74 -5.39 7.58 13.58
N GLU A 75 -4.49 7.99 14.47
CA GLU A 75 -4.72 9.19 15.26
C GLU A 75 -4.50 10.41 14.36
N GLU A 76 -5.47 11.32 14.31
CA GLU A 76 -5.39 12.55 13.52
C GLU A 76 -4.32 13.49 14.10
N MET A 77 -3.07 13.33 13.67
CA MET A 77 -1.94 14.09 14.20
C MET A 77 -0.89 14.43 13.13
N ALA A 78 -0.44 15.68 13.15
CA ALA A 78 0.75 16.09 12.41
C ALA A 78 2.02 15.68 13.17
N VAL A 79 2.96 15.02 12.49
CA VAL A 79 4.21 14.53 13.09
C VAL A 79 5.43 15.09 12.35
N HIS A 80 6.53 15.32 13.06
CA HIS A 80 7.79 15.74 12.42
C HIS A 80 8.62 14.52 12.03
N PHE A 81 8.82 14.34 10.73
CA PHE A 81 9.78 13.36 10.20
C PHE A 81 11.17 14.00 10.11
N SER A 82 11.93 13.86 11.19
CA SER A 82 13.27 14.45 11.33
C SER A 82 14.23 14.08 10.20
N LYS A 83 14.17 12.85 9.68
CA LYS A 83 14.99 12.37 8.56
C LYS A 83 14.84 13.23 7.29
N TYR A 84 13.63 13.70 7.03
CA TYR A 84 13.29 14.47 5.82
C TYR A 84 13.11 15.96 6.11
N ASN A 85 13.14 16.35 7.39
CA ASN A 85 12.75 17.66 7.89
C ASN A 85 11.37 18.12 7.37
N GLN A 86 10.40 17.22 7.40
CA GLN A 86 9.06 17.43 6.87
C GLN A 86 7.96 17.13 7.90
N VAL A 87 6.81 17.77 7.72
CA VAL A 87 5.58 17.45 8.45
C VAL A 87 4.87 16.29 7.75
N GLY A 88 4.73 15.17 8.46
CA GLY A 88 3.92 14.02 8.09
C GLY A 88 2.54 14.04 8.73
N GLY A 89 1.71 13.05 8.38
CA GLY A 89 0.35 12.91 8.90
C GLY A 89 -0.69 13.78 8.18
N LEU A 90 -0.30 14.49 7.12
CA LEU A 90 -1.23 15.21 6.23
C LEU A 90 -1.81 14.26 5.18
N CYS A 91 -3.08 14.42 4.83
CA CYS A 91 -3.70 13.59 3.78
C CYS A 91 -3.05 13.82 2.42
N TRP A 92 -2.88 12.77 1.63
CA TRP A 92 -2.18 12.85 0.35
C TRP A 92 -2.95 13.69 -0.70
N LYS A 93 -4.29 13.71 -0.64
CA LYS A 93 -5.12 14.46 -1.59
C LYS A 93 -4.94 15.98 -1.48
N HIS A 94 -4.95 16.54 -0.26
CA HIS A 94 -4.94 18.01 -0.04
C HIS A 94 -3.57 18.58 0.34
N SER A 95 -2.61 17.73 0.68
CA SER A 95 -1.28 18.17 1.13
C SER A 95 -0.48 18.94 0.08
N HIS A 96 -0.81 18.86 -1.20
CA HIS A 96 -0.20 19.68 -2.27
C HIS A 96 -0.34 21.20 -2.04
N LEU A 97 -1.28 21.63 -1.20
CA LEU A 97 -1.52 23.04 -0.90
C LEU A 97 -0.46 23.65 0.03
N VAL A 98 0.46 22.87 0.60
CA VAL A 98 1.58 23.38 1.41
C VAL A 98 2.90 22.74 0.99
N ASN A 99 3.98 23.45 1.31
CA ASN A 99 5.29 22.84 1.39
C ASN A 99 5.46 22.21 2.79
N PRO A 100 5.59 20.88 2.91
CA PRO A 100 5.70 20.22 4.21
C PRO A 100 7.07 20.44 4.89
N ILE A 101 8.06 21.04 4.22
CA ILE A 101 9.42 21.21 4.76
C ILE A 101 9.46 22.33 5.80
N LEU A 102 9.96 22.02 7.00
CA LEU A 102 10.12 22.97 8.10
C LEU A 102 11.42 23.77 7.97
N ARG A 103 11.43 24.81 7.12
CA ARG A 103 12.59 25.71 6.96
C ARG A 103 12.55 26.95 7.85
N THR A 104 11.35 27.46 8.10
CA THR A 104 11.14 28.75 8.78
C THR A 104 9.96 28.69 9.73
N TYR A 105 9.92 29.58 10.72
CA TYR A 105 8.74 29.74 11.57
C TYR A 105 7.48 30.05 10.75
N LYS A 106 7.60 30.91 9.72
CA LYS A 106 6.47 31.27 8.84
C LYS A 106 5.90 30.07 8.08
N SER A 107 6.73 29.15 7.59
CA SER A 107 6.25 27.92 6.95
C SER A 107 5.48 27.04 7.94
N THR A 108 5.96 26.91 9.18
CA THR A 108 5.28 26.13 10.22
C THR A 108 3.92 26.72 10.57
N VAL A 109 3.86 28.05 10.78
CA VAL A 109 2.60 28.76 11.06
C VAL A 109 1.63 28.63 9.88
N SER A 110 2.11 28.73 8.65
CA SER A 110 1.27 28.57 7.46
C SER A 110 0.65 27.17 7.35
N ILE A 111 1.40 26.12 7.70
CA ILE A 111 0.86 24.75 7.73
C ILE A 111 -0.23 24.65 8.80
N ALA A 112 0.06 25.12 10.02
CA ALA A 112 -0.90 25.07 11.12
C ALA A 112 -2.18 25.86 10.82
N GLN A 113 -2.07 27.03 10.18
CA GLN A 113 -3.21 27.83 9.75
C GLN A 113 -4.05 27.11 8.69
N LYS A 114 -3.42 26.45 7.72
CA LYS A 114 -4.13 25.68 6.68
C LYS A 114 -4.81 24.42 7.19
N ILE A 115 -4.23 23.80 8.22
CA ILE A 115 -4.91 22.71 8.95
C ILE A 115 -6.13 23.28 9.69
N HIS A 116 -5.98 24.42 10.36
CA HIS A 116 -7.05 25.05 11.13
C HIS A 116 -8.21 25.58 10.25
N SER A 117 -7.91 26.11 9.06
CA SER A 117 -8.91 26.58 8.11
C SER A 117 -9.66 25.45 7.39
N GLY A 118 -9.15 24.22 7.46
CA GLY A 118 -9.68 23.08 6.73
C GLY A 118 -9.26 23.03 5.25
N ASP A 119 -8.29 23.84 4.83
CA ASP A 119 -7.73 23.73 3.48
C ASP A 119 -6.90 22.45 3.31
N ILE A 120 -6.32 21.97 4.41
CA ILE A 120 -5.56 20.72 4.48
C ILE A 120 -6.06 19.90 5.64
N HIS A 121 -6.21 18.59 5.41
CA HIS A 121 -6.66 17.67 6.45
C HIS A 121 -5.53 16.81 6.98
N LEU A 122 -5.63 16.46 8.26
CA LEU A 122 -4.88 15.36 8.85
C LEU A 122 -5.41 14.03 8.29
N GLY A 123 -4.52 13.06 8.19
CA GLY A 123 -4.90 11.69 7.84
C GLY A 123 -5.73 11.08 8.96
N LYS A 124 -6.93 10.63 8.62
CA LYS A 124 -7.81 9.86 9.51
C LYS A 124 -7.47 8.39 9.48
N GLU A 125 -7.04 7.92 8.32
CA GLU A 125 -6.61 6.55 8.10
C GLU A 125 -5.37 6.53 7.22
N LEU A 126 -4.71 5.38 7.15
CA LEU A 126 -3.56 5.11 6.32
C LEU A 126 -4.00 4.13 5.24
N THR A 127 -4.10 4.59 4.00
CA THR A 127 -4.27 3.70 2.86
C THR A 127 -2.95 2.97 2.64
N VAL A 128 -3.01 1.64 2.63
CA VAL A 128 -1.87 0.76 2.46
C VAL A 128 -2.07 -0.08 1.22
N ILE A 129 -1.05 -0.15 0.36
CA ILE A 129 -1.01 -1.12 -0.74
C ILE A 129 0.12 -2.09 -0.44
N GLY A 130 -0.20 -3.39 -0.40
CA GLY A 130 0.75 -4.48 -0.26
C GLY A 130 0.79 -5.38 -1.48
N ALA A 131 1.86 -6.15 -1.61
CA ALA A 131 1.98 -7.27 -2.53
C ALA A 131 2.12 -8.56 -1.73
N SER A 132 1.37 -9.59 -2.12
CA SER A 132 1.51 -10.95 -1.63
C SER A 132 1.80 -11.89 -2.79
N PHE A 133 2.70 -12.82 -2.58
CA PHE A 133 3.19 -13.75 -3.58
C PHE A 133 2.48 -15.09 -3.41
N PHE A 134 1.97 -15.65 -4.51
CA PHE A 134 1.33 -16.96 -4.45
C PHE A 134 2.37 -18.02 -4.07
N GLY A 135 2.14 -18.68 -2.93
CA GLY A 135 3.08 -19.64 -2.34
C GLY A 135 3.92 -19.09 -1.19
N GLU A 136 3.71 -17.84 -0.79
CA GLU A 136 4.36 -17.22 0.36
C GLU A 136 3.31 -16.64 1.34
N ASP A 137 3.65 -16.60 2.63
CA ASP A 137 2.78 -16.06 3.69
C ASP A 137 3.07 -14.57 3.99
N ASP A 138 4.10 -14.00 3.37
CA ASP A 138 4.55 -12.63 3.63
C ASP A 138 3.77 -11.59 2.81
N ILE A 139 3.71 -10.37 3.34
CA ILE A 139 3.14 -9.19 2.67
C ILE A 139 4.20 -8.10 2.58
N TYR A 140 4.40 -7.59 1.37
CA TYR A 140 5.40 -6.59 1.04
C TYR A 140 4.73 -5.25 0.77
N LEU A 141 4.95 -4.27 1.64
CA LEU A 141 4.29 -2.97 1.54
C LEU A 141 4.87 -2.13 0.40
N LEU A 142 4.01 -1.67 -0.49
CA LEU A 142 4.36 -0.83 -1.64
C LEU A 142 4.02 0.64 -1.40
N LEU A 143 2.94 0.90 -0.64
CA LEU A 143 2.48 2.24 -0.33
C LEU A 143 1.92 2.29 1.09
N ALA A 144 2.18 3.39 1.77
CA ALA A 144 1.48 3.80 2.98
C ALA A 144 1.22 5.30 2.85
N ALA A 145 -0.03 5.72 2.68
CA ALA A 145 -0.40 7.11 2.41
C ALA A 145 -1.57 7.56 3.29
N PRO A 146 -1.41 8.63 4.10
CA PRO A 146 -2.50 9.10 4.95
C PRO A 146 -3.66 9.63 4.10
N THR A 147 -4.89 9.23 4.41
CA THR A 147 -6.12 9.60 3.71
C THR A 147 -7.07 10.35 4.66
N CYS A 148 -7.86 11.27 4.12
CA CYS A 148 -8.90 11.98 4.88
C CYS A 148 -10.33 11.51 4.58
N LYS A 149 -10.48 10.46 3.76
CA LYS A 149 -11.75 9.92 3.23
C LYS A 149 -12.55 10.88 2.35
N ALA A 150 -11.88 11.88 1.79
CA ALA A 150 -12.48 12.79 0.82
C ALA A 150 -12.16 12.39 -0.63
N GLU A 151 -11.36 11.35 -0.79
CA GLU A 151 -11.00 10.70 -2.04
C GLU A 151 -12.24 10.06 -2.67
N ASP A 152 -12.41 10.22 -3.98
CA ASP A 152 -13.53 9.65 -4.72
C ASP A 152 -13.10 8.42 -5.56
N ALA A 153 -14.03 7.85 -6.31
CA ALA A 153 -13.78 6.65 -7.11
C ALA A 153 -12.75 6.92 -8.22
N HIS A 154 -12.65 8.15 -8.71
CA HIS A 154 -11.67 8.51 -9.72
C HIS A 154 -10.27 8.63 -9.12
N ASP A 155 -10.15 9.23 -7.93
CA ASP A 155 -8.89 9.26 -7.17
C ASP A 155 -8.38 7.84 -6.89
N MET A 156 -9.27 6.94 -6.47
CA MET A 156 -8.93 5.54 -6.22
C MET A 156 -8.56 4.81 -7.51
N GLU A 157 -9.28 5.00 -8.61
CA GLU A 157 -8.93 4.44 -9.92
C GLU A 157 -7.51 4.83 -10.35
N GLN A 158 -7.16 6.11 -10.21
CA GLN A 158 -5.82 6.60 -10.51
C GLN A 158 -4.76 5.96 -9.60
N LEU A 159 -5.07 5.78 -8.31
CA LEU A 159 -4.16 5.15 -7.35
C LEU A 159 -3.91 3.67 -7.69
N LEU A 160 -4.96 2.91 -7.97
CA LEU A 160 -4.86 1.49 -8.34
C LEU A 160 -4.08 1.32 -9.65
N ALA A 161 -4.40 2.12 -10.67
CA ALA A 161 -3.68 2.12 -11.94
C ALA A 161 -2.20 2.47 -11.75
N ARG A 162 -1.91 3.46 -10.89
CA ARG A 162 -0.54 3.86 -10.57
C ARG A 162 0.25 2.71 -9.95
N ALA A 163 -0.32 1.98 -8.99
CA ALA A 163 0.35 0.84 -8.36
C ALA A 163 0.69 -0.27 -9.38
N ILE A 164 -0.26 -0.64 -10.25
CA ILE A 164 -0.06 -1.64 -11.31
C ILE A 164 1.02 -1.18 -12.30
N ASN A 165 0.98 0.08 -12.72
CA ASN A 165 1.95 0.64 -13.67
C ASN A 165 3.36 0.70 -13.06
N CYS A 166 3.48 1.16 -11.81
CA CYS A 166 4.75 1.20 -11.07
C CYS A 166 5.39 -0.19 -10.97
N TRP A 167 4.59 -1.23 -10.73
CA TRP A 167 5.08 -2.62 -10.66
C TRP A 167 5.81 -3.04 -11.94
N SER A 168 5.18 -2.80 -13.09
CA SER A 168 5.77 -3.14 -14.38
C SER A 168 6.93 -2.22 -14.73
N ALA A 169 6.83 -0.92 -14.43
CA ALA A 169 7.85 0.09 -14.76
C ALA A 169 9.21 -0.18 -14.10
N VAL A 170 9.22 -0.69 -12.86
CA VAL A 170 10.47 -1.07 -12.16
C VAL A 170 10.96 -2.48 -12.50
N GLY A 171 10.29 -3.17 -13.43
CA GLY A 171 10.66 -4.52 -13.85
C GLY A 171 10.34 -5.62 -12.84
N ALA A 172 9.42 -5.37 -11.89
CA ALA A 172 9.02 -6.39 -10.90
C ALA A 172 8.30 -7.56 -11.58
N SER A 173 7.46 -7.29 -12.58
CA SER A 173 6.83 -8.34 -13.42
C SER A 173 7.84 -9.34 -13.98
N ALA A 174 9.00 -8.85 -14.43
CA ALA A 174 10.06 -9.67 -15.00
C ALA A 174 10.94 -10.33 -13.94
N SER A 175 11.14 -9.68 -12.79
CA SER A 175 12.06 -10.14 -11.74
C SER A 175 11.42 -11.16 -10.81
N VAL A 176 10.22 -10.87 -10.30
CA VAL A 176 9.55 -11.66 -9.26
C VAL A 176 8.23 -12.27 -9.74
N GLY A 177 7.61 -11.69 -10.76
CA GLY A 177 6.45 -12.26 -11.45
C GLY A 177 5.32 -11.27 -11.69
N PRO A 178 4.38 -11.62 -12.60
CA PRO A 178 3.30 -10.75 -13.00
C PRO A 178 2.24 -10.61 -11.91
N ILE A 179 1.51 -9.50 -11.94
CA ILE A 179 0.29 -9.34 -11.14
C ILE A 179 -0.79 -10.23 -11.74
N TRP A 180 -1.41 -11.08 -10.91
CA TRP A 180 -2.56 -11.90 -11.30
C TRP A 180 -3.87 -11.32 -10.79
N SER A 181 -3.86 -10.70 -9.61
CA SER A 181 -5.06 -10.18 -8.96
C SER A 181 -4.80 -8.88 -8.23
N PHE A 182 -5.88 -8.11 -8.05
CA PHE A 182 -5.92 -6.97 -7.14
C PHE A 182 -7.07 -7.17 -6.15
N ALA A 183 -6.76 -7.35 -4.88
CA ALA A 183 -7.71 -7.49 -3.80
C ALA A 183 -8.06 -6.14 -3.16
N THR A 184 -9.35 -5.90 -2.95
CA THR A 184 -9.87 -4.72 -2.26
C THR A 184 -10.84 -5.14 -1.16
N ASP A 185 -11.10 -4.26 -0.20
CA ASP A 185 -12.18 -4.45 0.77
C ASP A 185 -13.55 -4.10 0.15
N GLY A 186 -14.59 -4.17 0.97
CA GLY A 186 -15.96 -3.83 0.55
C GLY A 186 -16.27 -2.34 0.44
N ASP A 187 -15.27 -1.44 0.43
CA ASP A 187 -15.53 -0.01 0.32
C ASP A 187 -16.12 0.35 -1.06
N ALA A 188 -17.21 1.12 -1.08
CA ALA A 188 -17.95 1.42 -2.30
C ALA A 188 -17.12 2.22 -3.32
N THR A 189 -16.23 3.10 -2.83
CA THR A 189 -15.37 3.95 -3.67
C THR A 189 -14.32 3.10 -4.38
N ARG A 190 -13.68 2.19 -3.64
CA ARG A 190 -12.70 1.25 -4.19
C ARG A 190 -13.34 0.20 -5.08
N HIS A 191 -14.53 -0.27 -4.73
CA HIS A 191 -15.29 -1.20 -5.57
C HIS A 191 -15.60 -0.57 -6.93
N ALA A 192 -16.10 0.67 -6.96
CA ALA A 192 -16.37 1.37 -8.21
C ALA A 192 -15.08 1.57 -9.05
N ALA A 193 -13.98 1.97 -8.41
CA ALA A 193 -12.67 2.12 -9.04
C ALA A 193 -12.13 0.80 -9.62
N GLY A 194 -12.16 -0.27 -8.81
CA GLY A 194 -11.70 -1.60 -9.18
C GLY A 194 -12.52 -2.18 -10.33
N HIS A 195 -13.85 -2.08 -10.28
CA HIS A 195 -14.71 -2.55 -11.36
C HIS A 195 -14.41 -1.83 -12.68
N LYS A 196 -14.21 -0.51 -12.64
CA LYS A 196 -13.87 0.27 -13.84
C LYS A 196 -12.51 -0.12 -14.42
N LEU A 197 -11.52 -0.37 -13.56
CA LEU A 197 -10.14 -0.64 -13.98
C LEU A 197 -9.89 -2.10 -14.39
N LEU A 198 -10.53 -3.04 -13.67
CA LEU A 198 -10.20 -4.48 -13.71
C LEU A 198 -11.32 -5.36 -14.24
N LEU A 199 -12.47 -4.82 -14.63
CA LEU A 199 -13.55 -5.56 -15.28
C LEU A 199 -13.92 -4.90 -16.62
N LYS A 200 -12.91 -4.71 -17.49
CA LYS A 200 -13.06 -3.96 -18.76
C LYS A 200 -12.91 -4.81 -20.01
N ASN A 201 -12.05 -5.84 -19.96
CA ASN A 201 -11.74 -6.68 -21.11
C ASN A 201 -12.34 -8.07 -20.88
N MET A 202 -13.22 -8.53 -21.77
CA MET A 202 -13.64 -9.93 -21.75
C MET A 202 -12.44 -10.82 -22.11
N LEU A 203 -12.24 -11.92 -21.39
CA LEU A 203 -11.20 -12.91 -21.69
C LEU A 203 -11.36 -13.43 -23.12
N VAL A 204 -10.24 -13.50 -23.84
CA VAL A 204 -10.19 -14.03 -25.20
C VAL A 204 -10.16 -15.55 -25.18
N LEU A 205 -10.67 -16.19 -26.23
CA LEU A 205 -10.76 -17.66 -26.33
C LEU A 205 -9.39 -18.35 -26.24
N GLU A 206 -8.35 -17.66 -26.68
CA GLU A 206 -6.96 -18.14 -26.67
C GLU A 206 -6.30 -18.04 -25.29
N SER A 207 -6.93 -17.35 -24.34
CA SER A 207 -6.42 -17.21 -22.98
C SER A 207 -6.47 -18.54 -22.24
N PRO A 208 -5.38 -18.98 -21.58
CA PRO A 208 -5.42 -20.14 -20.69
C PRO A 208 -6.47 -20.00 -19.57
N LEU A 209 -6.73 -18.76 -19.11
CA LEU A 209 -7.75 -18.48 -18.11
C LEU A 209 -9.15 -18.71 -18.65
N TYR A 210 -9.41 -18.34 -19.91
CA TYR A 210 -10.73 -18.55 -20.53
C TYR A 210 -11.13 -20.02 -20.51
N GLY A 211 -10.24 -20.91 -20.94
CA GLY A 211 -10.51 -22.35 -20.96
C GLY A 211 -10.79 -22.95 -19.58
N THR A 212 -10.25 -22.33 -18.52
CA THR A 212 -10.50 -22.77 -17.13
C THR A 212 -11.81 -22.21 -16.59
N LEU A 213 -12.13 -20.94 -16.90
CA LEU A 213 -13.23 -20.21 -16.29
C LEU A 213 -14.57 -20.36 -17.02
N ILE A 214 -14.55 -20.67 -18.32
CA ILE A 214 -15.78 -20.71 -19.14
C ILE A 214 -16.81 -21.74 -18.64
N ASP A 215 -16.32 -22.86 -18.10
CA ASP A 215 -17.15 -23.95 -17.59
C ASP A 215 -17.51 -23.77 -16.10
N MET A 216 -17.29 -22.57 -15.53
CA MET A 216 -17.62 -22.23 -14.15
C MET A 216 -18.74 -21.18 -14.10
N PRO A 217 -20.02 -21.61 -14.16
CA PRO A 217 -21.17 -20.71 -14.14
C PRO A 217 -21.12 -19.74 -12.95
N GLY A 218 -21.29 -18.45 -13.21
CA GLY A 218 -21.31 -17.40 -12.20
C GLY A 218 -19.95 -16.73 -11.94
N LEU A 219 -18.85 -17.24 -12.50
CA LEU A 219 -17.58 -16.51 -12.50
C LEU A 219 -17.56 -15.45 -13.60
N ASN A 220 -16.94 -14.31 -13.28
CA ASN A 220 -16.79 -13.22 -14.21
C ASN A 220 -15.68 -13.52 -15.21
N LEU A 221 -15.97 -13.36 -16.51
CA LEU A 221 -14.99 -13.51 -17.59
C LEU A 221 -14.33 -12.18 -17.98
N PHE A 222 -14.66 -11.08 -17.29
CA PHE A 222 -14.01 -9.78 -17.50
C PHE A 222 -12.80 -9.61 -16.60
N THR A 223 -11.74 -9.01 -17.14
CA THR A 223 -10.46 -8.74 -16.47
C THR A 223 -9.93 -7.36 -16.84
N GLY A 224 -8.86 -6.95 -16.18
CA GLY A 224 -8.09 -5.75 -16.48
C GLY A 224 -7.14 -5.95 -17.67
N ASP A 225 -6.19 -5.04 -17.82
CA ASP A 225 -5.09 -5.26 -18.76
C ASP A 225 -4.16 -6.36 -18.22
N GLY A 226 -3.67 -7.22 -19.11
CA GLY A 226 -2.82 -8.34 -18.71
C GLY A 226 -3.56 -9.44 -17.93
N GLU A 227 -4.88 -9.53 -18.09
CA GLU A 227 -5.75 -10.52 -17.44
C GLU A 227 -5.76 -10.43 -15.90
N VAL A 228 -5.42 -9.26 -15.34
CA VAL A 228 -5.48 -9.03 -13.89
C VAL A 228 -6.93 -9.08 -13.41
N THR A 229 -7.21 -9.93 -12.44
CA THR A 229 -8.54 -10.11 -11.86
C THR A 229 -8.77 -9.17 -10.68
N LEU A 230 -10.04 -8.82 -10.43
CA LEU A 230 -10.47 -8.11 -9.23
C LEU A 230 -10.92 -9.13 -8.19
N ASP A 231 -10.41 -9.00 -6.97
CA ASP A 231 -10.77 -9.84 -5.83
C ASP A 231 -11.31 -9.00 -4.67
N PHE A 232 -12.17 -9.60 -3.86
CA PHE A 232 -12.76 -8.99 -2.67
C PHE A 232 -12.60 -9.92 -1.48
N ASP A 233 -12.27 -9.36 -0.31
CA ASP A 233 -12.23 -10.17 0.91
C ASP A 233 -13.61 -10.79 1.18
N TYR A 234 -13.68 -12.11 1.03
CA TYR A 234 -14.89 -12.91 1.23
C TYR A 234 -15.51 -12.70 2.62
N LYS A 235 -14.72 -12.31 3.63
CA LYS A 235 -15.24 -12.00 4.97
C LYS A 235 -16.18 -10.80 4.93
N HIS A 236 -15.91 -9.80 4.10
CA HIS A 236 -16.78 -8.64 3.93
C HIS A 236 -18.08 -9.02 3.22
N ILE A 237 -18.00 -9.92 2.22
CA ILE A 237 -19.17 -10.46 1.53
C ILE A 237 -20.05 -11.25 2.51
N LEU A 238 -19.46 -12.16 3.29
CA LEU A 238 -20.19 -12.96 4.27
C LEU A 238 -20.83 -12.11 5.37
N LYS A 239 -20.13 -11.10 5.88
CA LYS A 239 -20.72 -10.15 6.83
C LYS A 239 -21.94 -9.44 6.23
N CYS A 240 -21.86 -9.02 4.97
CA CYS A 240 -22.97 -8.36 4.29
C CYS A 240 -24.17 -9.30 4.06
N ILE A 241 -23.94 -10.60 3.83
CA ILE A 241 -25.04 -11.56 3.62
C ILE A 241 -25.65 -12.03 4.94
N LEU A 242 -24.85 -12.18 6.00
CA LEU A 242 -25.30 -12.80 7.26
C LEU A 242 -25.88 -11.80 8.27
N PHE A 243 -25.62 -10.50 8.13
CA PHE A 243 -26.09 -9.46 9.06
C PHE A 243 -27.15 -8.52 8.46
N PHE A 244 -27.67 -8.84 7.28
CA PHE A 244 -28.89 -8.27 6.69
C PHE A 244 -30.00 -9.34 6.67
#